data_AF-A0A7U9P4H1-F1
#
_entry.id   AF-A0A7U9P4H1-F1
#
_cell.length_a   1.000
_cell.length_b   1.000
_cell.length_c   1.000
_cell.angle_alpha   90.00
_cell.angle_beta   90.00
_cell.angle_gamma   90.00
#
_symmetry.space_group_name_H-M   'P 1'
#
loop_
_entity.id
_entity.type
_entity.pdbx_description
1 polymer ?
#
loop_
_entity_poly.entity_id
_entity_poly.type
_entity_poly.pdbx_seq_one_letter_code
_entity_poly.pdbx_strand_id
1 'polypeptide(L)'
;MPAFSSLTIYYDPLVIDYIGIGAWLRKNIRRSEQAVRRSARTVVIPVCYGGEFGPDLPDVARFHGMTEDEVIALHSAGRYRVYMIGFSPGFAYLGGLSPRLATPRRSVPRTKVPAGSVGIAGGQTGVYPLATPGGWQLIGRTPLKLFDPHREKPSLLAAGDIVAFQPIGADEFARWSEEHD
;
A
#
# COMPACT_ATOMS: atom_id res chain seq x y z
N MET A 1 5.54 -17.16 -2.61
CA MET A 1 4.75 -15.93 -2.57
C MET A 1 4.43 -15.54 -1.13
N PRO A 2 5.02 -14.46 -0.61
CA PRO A 2 4.74 -13.98 0.74
C PRO A 2 3.36 -13.30 0.82
N ALA A 3 2.69 -13.48 1.95
CA ALA A 3 1.52 -12.74 2.40
C ALA A 3 1.80 -12.18 3.81
N PHE A 4 0.79 -11.61 4.47
CA PHE A 4 0.93 -10.98 5.80
C PHE A 4 1.71 -11.81 6.82
N SER A 5 1.33 -13.07 7.02
CA SER A 5 1.93 -13.97 8.01
C SER A 5 2.19 -15.38 7.47
N SER A 6 2.14 -15.56 6.16
CA SER A 6 2.29 -16.86 5.50
C SER A 6 3.13 -16.76 4.24
N LEU A 7 3.75 -17.87 3.84
CA LEU A 7 4.53 -17.98 2.61
C LEU A 7 4.00 -19.18 1.82
N THR A 8 3.44 -18.93 0.63
CA THR A 8 3.04 -19.98 -0.31
C THR A 8 4.26 -20.43 -1.10
N ILE A 9 4.55 -21.73 -1.13
CA ILE A 9 5.65 -22.31 -1.91
C ILE A 9 5.05 -23.09 -3.07
N TYR A 10 5.49 -22.76 -4.29
CA TYR A 10 5.21 -23.53 -5.49
C TYR A 10 6.44 -24.42 -5.76
N TYR A 11 6.21 -25.68 -6.07
CA TYR A 11 7.24 -26.66 -6.40
C TYR A 11 6.72 -27.64 -7.45
N ASP A 12 7.63 -28.21 -8.23
CA ASP A 12 7.30 -29.23 -9.23
C ASP A 12 7.33 -30.62 -8.56
N PRO A 13 6.18 -31.34 -8.50
CA PRO A 13 6.11 -32.66 -7.87
C PRO A 13 6.91 -33.74 -8.62
N LEU A 14 7.28 -33.51 -9.88
CA LEU A 14 8.14 -34.42 -10.65
C LEU A 14 9.62 -34.25 -10.30
N VAL A 15 10.00 -33.12 -9.69
CA VAL A 15 11.37 -32.83 -9.26
C VAL A 15 11.55 -33.15 -7.77
N ILE A 16 10.56 -32.81 -6.93
CA ILE A 16 10.59 -33.05 -5.49
C ILE A 16 9.19 -33.35 -4.97
N ASP A 17 9.06 -34.39 -4.16
CA ASP A 17 7.78 -34.76 -3.56
C ASP A 17 7.45 -33.90 -2.34
N TYR A 18 6.22 -34.04 -1.84
CA TYR A 18 5.73 -33.30 -0.68
C TYR A 18 6.59 -33.53 0.58
N ILE A 19 7.02 -34.77 0.81
CA ILE A 19 7.82 -35.13 1.97
C ILE A 19 9.20 -34.46 1.88
N GLY A 20 9.83 -34.52 0.71
CA GLY A 20 11.13 -33.93 0.42
C GLY A 20 11.13 -32.42 0.58
N ILE A 21 10.17 -31.69 0.00
CA ILE A 21 10.08 -30.23 0.16
C ILE A 21 9.83 -29.86 1.63
N GLY A 22 8.99 -30.62 2.34
CA GLY A 22 8.73 -30.41 3.77
C GLY A 22 9.98 -30.57 4.63
N ALA A 23 10.79 -31.59 4.35
CA ALA A 23 12.06 -31.82 5.05
C ALA A 23 13.08 -30.71 4.74
N TRP A 24 13.19 -30.31 3.47
CA TRP A 24 14.07 -29.22 3.04
C TRP A 24 13.70 -27.90 3.72
N LEU A 25 12.42 -27.55 3.78
CA LEU A 25 11.94 -26.33 4.43
C LEU A 25 12.28 -26.33 5.92
N ARG A 26 11.97 -27.41 6.66
CA ARG A 26 12.27 -27.52 8.10
C ARG A 26 13.76 -27.35 8.42
N LYS A 27 14.63 -27.90 7.56
CA LYS A 27 16.09 -27.79 7.71
C LYS A 27 16.57 -26.35 7.49
N ASN A 28 16.02 -25.66 6.49
CA ASN A 28 16.52 -24.35 6.08
C ASN A 28 15.86 -23.16 6.79
N ILE A 29 14.65 -23.31 7.33
CA ILE A 29 13.96 -22.22 8.05
C ILE A 29 14.78 -21.72 9.23
N ARG A 30 15.49 -22.61 9.93
CA ARG A 30 16.35 -22.28 11.07
C ARG A 30 17.58 -21.44 10.69
N ARG A 31 18.05 -21.56 9.44
CA ARG A 31 19.15 -20.72 8.93
C ARG A 31 18.69 -19.28 8.63
N SER A 32 17.38 -19.06 8.46
CA SER A 32 16.82 -17.74 8.20
C SER A 32 16.91 -16.80 9.40
N GLU A 33 17.03 -17.31 10.63
CA GLU A 33 17.18 -16.48 11.84
C GLU A 33 18.50 -15.70 11.86
N GLN A 34 19.52 -16.17 11.12
CA GLN A 34 20.83 -15.55 10.98
C GLN A 34 20.96 -14.67 9.74
N ALA A 35 19.90 -14.56 8.92
CA ALA A 35 19.93 -13.69 7.75
C ALA A 35 20.01 -12.23 8.20
N VAL A 36 21.05 -11.52 7.72
CA VAL A 36 21.21 -10.08 7.94
C VAL A 36 19.90 -9.38 7.59
N ARG A 37 19.27 -8.72 8.57
CA ARG A 37 18.11 -7.86 8.34
C ARG A 37 18.56 -6.73 7.42
N ARG A 38 18.33 -6.88 6.11
CA ARG A 38 18.55 -5.79 5.15
C ARG A 38 17.73 -4.58 5.60
N SER A 39 18.34 -3.40 5.58
CA SER A 39 17.62 -2.17 5.85
C SER A 39 16.46 -2.05 4.85
N ALA A 40 15.27 -1.75 5.37
CA ALA A 40 14.10 -1.59 4.52
C ALA A 40 14.26 -0.31 3.69
N ARG A 41 14.11 -0.43 2.37
CA ARG A 41 14.09 0.72 1.46
C ARG A 41 12.89 1.60 1.83
N THR A 42 13.12 2.89 2.02
CA THR A 42 12.03 3.87 2.21
C THR A 42 11.64 4.47 0.87
N VAL A 43 10.36 4.39 0.52
CA VAL A 43 9.77 4.99 -0.68
C VAL A 43 8.89 6.15 -0.24
N VAL A 44 9.19 7.36 -0.71
CA VAL A 44 8.38 8.55 -0.43
C VAL A 44 7.31 8.66 -1.51
N ILE A 45 6.05 8.78 -1.10
CA ILE A 45 4.91 8.94 -2.01
C ILE A 45 4.32 10.33 -1.79
N PRO A 46 4.41 11.25 -2.76
CA PRO A 46 3.75 12.54 -2.68
C PRO A 46 2.24 12.37 -2.81
N VAL A 47 1.46 13.06 -1.98
CA VAL A 47 0.00 12.93 -1.93
C VAL A 47 -0.63 14.32 -1.85
N CYS A 48 -1.51 14.63 -2.79
CA CYS A 48 -2.45 15.74 -2.66
C CYS A 48 -3.67 15.24 -1.89
N TYR A 49 -3.92 15.80 -0.70
CA TYR A 49 -5.01 15.39 0.18
C TYR A 49 -6.28 16.21 -0.05
N GLY A 50 -7.42 15.62 0.30
CA GLY A 50 -8.71 16.33 0.31
C GLY A 50 -9.24 16.74 -1.06
N GLY A 51 -10.32 17.53 -1.05
CA GLY A 51 -10.97 18.03 -2.27
C GLY A 51 -11.35 16.91 -3.24
N GLU A 52 -11.07 17.10 -4.52
CA GLU A 52 -11.31 16.08 -5.56
C GLU A 52 -10.38 14.85 -5.46
N PHE A 53 -9.20 15.01 -4.84
CA PHE A 53 -8.22 13.94 -4.68
C PHE A 53 -8.57 13.01 -3.52
N GLY A 54 -9.23 13.53 -2.49
CA GLY A 54 -9.62 12.85 -1.26
C GLY A 54 -11.04 13.18 -0.82
N PRO A 55 -12.07 12.76 -1.56
CA PRO A 55 -13.46 13.17 -1.32
C PRO A 55 -14.03 12.68 0.01
N ASP A 56 -13.44 11.67 0.66
CA ASP A 56 -13.90 11.15 1.95
C ASP A 56 -13.11 11.74 3.14
N LEU A 57 -12.11 12.61 2.91
CA LEU A 57 -11.32 13.20 3.99
C LEU A 57 -12.18 13.97 5.02
N PRO A 58 -13.18 14.79 4.62
CA PRO A 58 -14.04 15.47 5.59
C PRO A 58 -14.86 14.51 6.45
N ASP A 59 -15.30 13.38 5.87
CA ASP A 59 -16.08 12.37 6.59
C ASP A 59 -15.20 11.56 7.55
N VAL A 60 -13.97 11.24 7.15
CA VAL A 60 -12.97 10.60 8.03
C VAL A 60 -12.63 11.52 9.21
N ALA A 61 -12.41 12.81 8.97
CA ALA A 61 -12.13 13.79 10.00
C ALA A 61 -13.30 13.89 10.99
N ARG A 62 -14.54 14.02 10.47
CA ARG A 62 -15.75 14.07 11.29
C ARG A 62 -15.95 12.80 12.12
N PHE A 63 -15.70 11.63 11.55
CA PHE A 63 -15.86 10.34 12.23
C PHE A 63 -14.96 10.24 13.47
N HIS A 64 -13.77 10.82 13.43
CA HIS A 64 -12.80 10.79 14.53
C HIS A 64 -12.81 12.07 15.40
N GLY A 65 -13.68 13.04 15.10
CA GLY A 65 -13.71 14.32 15.80
C GLY A 65 -12.44 15.15 15.61
N MET A 66 -11.82 15.07 14.43
CA MET A 66 -10.60 15.76 14.05
C MET A 66 -10.86 16.79 12.95
N THR A 67 -9.92 17.70 12.72
CA THR A 67 -9.86 18.50 11.48
C THR A 67 -9.25 17.67 10.34
N GLU A 68 -9.47 18.11 9.10
CA GLU A 68 -8.83 17.50 7.93
C GLU A 68 -7.29 17.57 8.04
N ASP A 69 -6.75 18.71 8.49
CA ASP A 69 -5.31 18.91 8.70
C ASP A 69 -4.73 17.95 9.75
N GLU A 70 -5.46 17.66 10.82
CA GLU A 70 -5.05 16.69 11.83
C GLU A 70 -4.99 15.27 11.26
N VAL A 71 -5.97 14.90 10.41
CA VAL A 71 -5.96 13.61 9.70
C VAL A 71 -4.76 13.53 8.75
N ILE A 72 -4.51 14.59 7.98
CA ILE A 72 -3.37 14.67 7.05
C ILE A 72 -2.06 14.51 7.82
N ALA A 73 -1.85 15.32 8.86
CA ALA A 73 -0.63 15.30 9.66
C ALA A 73 -0.39 13.92 10.29
N LEU A 74 -1.43 13.29 10.85
CA LEU A 74 -1.32 11.97 11.45
C LEU A 74 -1.05 10.88 10.41
N HIS A 75 -1.68 10.97 9.23
CA HIS A 75 -1.46 10.01 8.16
C HIS A 75 -0.05 10.16 7.54
N SER A 76 0.42 11.38 7.28
CA SER A 76 1.74 11.62 6.68
C SER A 76 2.91 11.38 7.64
N ALA A 77 2.70 11.53 8.95
CA ALA A 77 3.73 11.20 9.95
C ALA A 77 3.99 9.69 10.09
N GLY A 78 3.09 8.85 9.57
CA GLY A 78 3.20 7.40 9.63
C GLY A 78 4.35 6.85 8.79
N ARG A 79 4.96 5.76 9.28
CA ARG A 79 5.91 4.93 8.53
C ARG A 79 5.29 3.58 8.27
N TYR A 80 4.94 3.32 7.01
CA TYR A 80 4.08 2.22 6.68
C TYR A 80 4.82 1.06 6.06
N ARG A 81 4.77 -0.12 6.67
CA ARG A 81 5.44 -1.30 6.10
C ARG A 81 4.57 -1.93 5.03
N VAL A 82 5.13 -2.19 3.85
CA VAL A 82 4.49 -3.02 2.83
C VAL A 82 4.56 -4.48 3.31
N TYR A 83 3.44 -5.03 3.74
CA TYR A 83 3.39 -6.43 4.18
C TYR A 83 3.35 -7.39 2.98
N MET A 84 2.55 -7.06 1.97
CA MET A 84 2.45 -7.84 0.75
C MET A 84 2.03 -6.97 -0.43
N ILE A 85 2.33 -7.46 -1.64
CA ILE A 85 1.80 -6.95 -2.90
C ILE A 85 0.77 -7.96 -3.41
N GLY A 86 -0.45 -7.51 -3.73
CA GLY A 86 -1.56 -8.39 -4.14
C GLY A 86 -2.88 -7.64 -4.28
N PHE A 87 -3.99 -8.31 -4.57
CA PHE A 87 -5.29 -7.76 -5.06
C PHE A 87 -5.28 -7.34 -6.54
N SER A 88 -4.37 -6.46 -6.91
CA SER A 88 -4.12 -6.10 -8.31
C SER A 88 -2.62 -5.85 -8.52
N PRO A 89 -2.12 -5.83 -9.77
CA PRO A 89 -0.71 -5.57 -10.04
C PRO A 89 -0.22 -4.29 -9.36
N GLY A 90 0.76 -4.45 -8.45
CA GLY A 90 1.38 -3.35 -7.71
C GLY A 90 0.58 -2.80 -6.52
N PHE A 91 -0.56 -3.39 -6.15
CA PHE A 91 -1.32 -2.90 -4.98
C PHE A 91 -0.63 -3.37 -3.70
N ALA A 92 -0.23 -2.39 -2.88
CA ALA A 92 0.53 -2.62 -1.66
C ALA A 92 -0.39 -2.53 -0.43
N TYR A 93 -0.39 -3.61 0.37
CA TYR A 93 -1.05 -3.60 1.67
C TYR A 93 -0.12 -3.02 2.72
N LEU A 94 -0.48 -1.84 3.23
CA LEU A 94 0.33 -1.10 4.17
C LEU A 94 -0.11 -1.33 5.61
N GLY A 95 0.87 -1.64 6.46
CA GLY A 95 0.72 -1.76 7.91
C GLY A 95 1.19 -0.52 8.65
N GLY A 96 0.74 -0.38 9.90
CA GLY A 96 1.20 0.69 10.80
C GLY A 96 0.32 1.93 10.82
N LEU A 97 -0.90 1.86 10.27
CA LEU A 97 -1.88 2.93 10.43
C LEU A 97 -2.20 3.16 11.90
N SER A 98 -2.18 4.43 12.31
CA SER A 98 -2.60 4.84 13.64
C SER A 98 -4.02 4.36 13.92
N PRO A 99 -4.31 3.72 15.07
CA PRO A 99 -5.67 3.34 15.45
C PRO A 99 -6.65 4.54 15.48
N ARG A 100 -6.12 5.75 15.69
CA ARG A 100 -6.87 7.01 15.66
C ARG A 100 -7.38 7.39 14.26
N LEU A 101 -6.91 6.72 13.20
CA LEU A 101 -7.38 6.88 11.83
C LEU A 101 -8.14 5.67 11.33
N ALA A 102 -8.37 4.65 12.17
CA ALA A 102 -9.01 3.42 11.72
C ALA A 102 -10.48 3.68 11.39
N THR A 103 -10.82 3.72 10.10
CA THR A 103 -12.16 4.07 9.62
C THR A 103 -12.77 2.93 8.81
N PRO A 104 -14.02 2.50 9.07
CA PRO A 104 -14.63 1.42 8.33
C PRO A 104 -14.73 1.73 6.83
N ARG A 105 -14.80 0.66 6.03
CA ARG A 105 -15.11 0.76 4.60
C ARG A 105 -16.46 1.45 4.40
N ARG A 106 -16.65 2.10 3.26
CA ARG A 106 -17.96 2.55 2.79
C ARG A 106 -18.92 1.37 2.73
N SER A 107 -20.16 1.60 3.14
CA SER A 107 -21.24 0.61 3.05
C SER A 107 -21.54 0.23 1.61
N VAL A 108 -21.46 1.20 0.69
CA VAL A 108 -21.59 1.01 -0.75
C VAL A 108 -20.24 1.33 -1.42
N PRO A 109 -19.54 0.32 -1.98
CA PRO A 109 -18.30 0.52 -2.72
C PRO A 109 -18.49 1.41 -3.96
N ARG A 110 -17.47 2.17 -4.32
CA ARG A 110 -17.43 2.89 -5.60
C ARG A 110 -17.23 1.90 -6.73
N THR A 111 -17.94 2.12 -7.83
CA THR A 111 -17.75 1.39 -9.09
C THR A 111 -16.40 1.70 -9.73
N LYS A 112 -15.86 2.90 -9.49
CA LYS A 112 -14.54 3.33 -9.97
C LYS A 112 -13.83 4.18 -8.92
N VAL A 113 -12.65 3.71 -8.50
CA VAL A 113 -11.65 4.47 -7.76
C VAL A 113 -10.54 4.83 -8.75
N PRO A 114 -10.13 6.10 -8.87
CA PRO A 114 -9.02 6.50 -9.73
C PRO A 114 -7.70 5.82 -9.37
N ALA A 115 -6.82 5.65 -10.36
CA ALA A 115 -5.44 5.25 -10.07
C ALA A 115 -4.73 6.35 -9.25
N GLY A 116 -3.80 5.93 -8.40
CA GLY A 116 -3.10 6.79 -7.46
C GLY A 116 -3.91 7.18 -6.22
N SER A 117 -5.19 6.81 -6.11
CA SER A 117 -5.99 7.14 -4.92
C SER A 117 -5.38 6.50 -3.66
N VAL A 118 -5.26 7.29 -2.62
CA VAL A 118 -4.84 6.89 -1.28
C VAL A 118 -6.07 6.75 -0.42
N GLY A 119 -6.20 5.65 0.31
CA GLY A 119 -7.36 5.44 1.15
C GLY A 119 -7.12 4.66 2.42
N ILE A 120 -8.15 4.65 3.26
CA ILE A 120 -8.19 3.95 4.55
C ILE A 120 -9.35 2.94 4.57
N ALA A 121 -9.11 1.77 5.16
CA ALA A 121 -10.15 0.79 5.46
C ALA A 121 -9.80 -0.02 6.71
N GLY A 122 -10.59 0.13 7.77
CA GLY A 122 -10.27 -0.39 9.09
C GLY A 122 -8.90 0.14 9.54
N GLY A 123 -8.06 -0.73 10.09
CA GLY A 123 -6.68 -0.40 10.48
C GLY A 123 -5.66 -0.41 9.35
N GLN A 124 -6.08 -0.25 8.09
CA GLN A 124 -5.19 -0.31 6.92
C GLN A 124 -5.25 0.98 6.10
N THR A 125 -4.10 1.34 5.53
CA THR A 125 -3.97 2.34 4.46
C THR A 125 -3.29 1.72 3.25
N GLY A 126 -3.29 2.41 2.12
CA GLY A 126 -2.88 1.85 0.84
C GLY A 126 -3.14 2.80 -0.32
N VAL A 127 -2.53 2.47 -1.45
CA VAL A 127 -2.65 3.26 -2.68
C VAL A 127 -3.11 2.35 -3.82
N TYR A 128 -4.15 2.77 -4.52
CA TYR A 128 -4.70 2.07 -5.67
C TYR A 128 -3.75 2.27 -6.87
N PRO A 129 -3.06 1.24 -7.39
CA PRO A 129 -2.12 1.41 -8.49
C PRO A 129 -2.81 1.57 -9.85
N LEU A 130 -4.07 1.12 -9.94
CA LEU A 130 -4.88 1.05 -11.14
C LEU A 130 -6.32 1.44 -10.81
N ALA A 131 -7.04 1.94 -11.80
CA ALA A 131 -8.45 2.26 -11.65
C ALA A 131 -9.29 0.98 -11.46
N THR A 132 -9.92 0.84 -10.30
CA THR A 132 -10.65 -0.37 -9.90
C THR A 132 -11.85 -0.03 -9.01
N PRO A 133 -12.88 -0.90 -8.88
CA PRO A 133 -13.90 -0.73 -7.86
C PRO A 133 -13.30 -0.83 -6.46
N GLY A 134 -13.82 -0.06 -5.49
CA GLY A 134 -13.25 -0.02 -4.15
C GLY A 134 -14.14 0.65 -3.11
N GLY A 135 -14.09 0.14 -1.88
CA GLY A 135 -14.89 0.63 -0.75
C GLY A 135 -14.08 1.37 0.32
N TRP A 136 -12.82 1.73 0.04
CA TRP A 136 -12.01 2.45 1.01
C TRP A 136 -12.39 3.93 1.05
N GLN A 137 -12.15 4.58 2.19
CA GLN A 137 -12.29 6.01 2.36
C GLN A 137 -11.12 6.69 1.66
N LEU A 138 -11.38 7.43 0.60
CA LEU A 138 -10.37 8.11 -0.22
C LEU A 138 -10.01 9.46 0.41
N ILE A 139 -8.76 9.58 0.86
CA ILE A 139 -8.28 10.75 1.61
C ILE A 139 -7.31 11.62 0.82
N GLY A 140 -6.81 11.13 -0.32
CA GLY A 140 -5.93 11.87 -1.20
C GLY A 140 -5.57 11.07 -2.44
N ARG A 141 -4.69 11.63 -3.29
CA ARG A 141 -4.19 10.98 -4.51
C ARG A 141 -2.72 11.29 -4.72
N THR A 142 -1.96 10.32 -5.21
CA THR A 142 -0.58 10.52 -5.68
C THR A 142 -0.55 10.65 -7.20
N PRO A 143 0.30 11.53 -7.77
CA PRO A 143 0.54 11.57 -9.22
C PRO A 143 1.45 10.43 -9.69
N LEU A 144 2.08 9.69 -8.77
CA LEU A 144 2.98 8.61 -9.13
C LEU A 144 2.24 7.45 -9.82
N LYS A 145 2.86 6.92 -10.88
CA LYS A 145 2.48 5.64 -11.48
C LYS A 145 3.10 4.49 -10.69
N LEU A 146 2.28 3.81 -9.90
CA LEU A 146 2.70 2.73 -8.98
C LEU A 146 2.96 1.40 -9.66
N PHE A 147 2.30 1.17 -10.80
CA PHE A 147 2.47 -0.02 -11.61
C PHE A 147 2.59 0.35 -13.09
N ASP A 148 3.63 -0.14 -13.73
CA ASP A 148 3.87 0.02 -15.15
C ASP A 148 4.52 -1.25 -15.72
N PRO A 149 3.83 -2.03 -16.58
CA PRO A 149 4.36 -3.27 -17.11
C PRO A 149 5.60 -3.09 -18.00
N HIS A 150 5.89 -1.87 -18.46
CA HIS A 150 7.02 -1.57 -19.35
C HIS A 150 8.30 -1.17 -18.61
N ARG A 151 8.25 -0.97 -17.29
CA ARG A 151 9.44 -0.69 -16.47
C ARG A 151 10.23 -1.97 -16.18
N GLU A 152 11.55 -1.85 -16.05
CA GLU A 152 12.42 -2.96 -15.60
C GLU A 152 11.91 -3.59 -14.29
N LYS A 153 11.39 -2.75 -13.38
CA LYS A 153 10.66 -3.16 -12.19
C LYS A 153 9.22 -2.66 -12.29
N PRO A 154 8.25 -3.52 -12.65
CA PRO A 154 6.90 -3.07 -12.94
C PRO A 154 6.18 -2.41 -11.77
N SER A 155 6.44 -2.86 -10.54
CA SER A 155 5.87 -2.24 -9.34
C SER A 155 6.87 -1.32 -8.66
N LEU A 156 6.42 -0.12 -8.31
CA LEU A 156 7.19 0.84 -7.52
C LEU A 156 7.50 0.29 -6.12
N LEU A 157 6.54 -0.42 -5.52
CA LEU A 157 6.58 -0.94 -4.16
C LEU A 157 6.86 -2.44 -4.14
N ALA A 158 7.64 -2.88 -3.16
CA ALA A 158 7.96 -4.28 -2.90
C ALA A 158 7.66 -4.64 -1.44
N ALA A 159 7.35 -5.92 -1.19
CA ALA A 159 7.16 -6.43 0.16
C ALA A 159 8.41 -6.15 1.02
N GLY A 160 8.21 -5.56 2.19
CA GLY A 160 9.27 -5.13 3.09
C GLY A 160 9.70 -3.67 2.97
N ASP A 161 9.31 -2.94 1.91
CA ASP A 161 9.53 -1.49 1.83
C ASP A 161 8.82 -0.75 2.97
N ILE A 162 9.33 0.44 3.29
CA ILE A 162 8.64 1.42 4.12
C ILE A 162 8.12 2.54 3.22
N VAL A 163 6.82 2.79 3.25
CA VAL A 163 6.19 3.93 2.60
C VAL A 163 6.12 5.08 3.60
N ALA A 164 6.52 6.26 3.16
CA ALA A 164 6.29 7.52 3.84
C ALA A 164 5.48 8.44 2.92
N PHE A 165 4.35 8.94 3.39
CA PHE A 165 3.53 9.85 2.59
C PHE A 165 3.98 11.29 2.82
N GLN A 166 4.15 12.04 1.74
CA GLN A 166 4.53 13.44 1.78
C GLN A 166 3.36 14.29 1.24
N PRO A 167 2.75 15.17 2.05
CA PRO A 167 1.73 16.09 1.55
C PRO A 167 2.33 17.03 0.49
N ILE A 168 1.61 17.20 -0.62
CA ILE A 168 1.92 18.15 -1.70
C ILE A 168 0.68 18.97 -2.06
N GLY A 169 0.88 20.12 -2.68
CA GLY A 169 -0.22 20.95 -3.20
C GLY A 169 -0.72 20.50 -4.57
N ALA A 170 -1.88 21.03 -5.00
CA ALA A 170 -2.47 20.71 -6.30
C ALA A 170 -1.57 21.12 -7.48
N ASP A 171 -0.87 22.26 -7.40
CA ASP A 171 0.06 22.71 -8.45
C ASP A 171 1.24 21.75 -8.64
N GLU A 172 1.74 21.17 -7.54
CA GLU A 172 2.80 20.16 -7.61
C GLU A 172 2.25 18.84 -8.17
N PHE A 173 1.03 18.45 -7.79
CA PHE A 173 0.36 17.29 -8.35
C PHE A 173 0.22 17.40 -9.88
N ALA A 174 -0.19 18.57 -10.37
CA ALA A 174 -0.38 18.84 -11.81
C ALA A 174 0.95 18.70 -12.57
N ARG A 175 2.02 19.36 -12.10
CA ARG A 175 3.36 19.28 -12.72
C ARG A 175 3.86 17.85 -12.85
N TRP A 176 3.71 17.05 -11.80
CA TRP A 176 4.16 15.64 -11.83
C TRP A 176 3.34 14.80 -12.80
N SER A 177 2.05 15.08 -12.93
CA SER A 177 1.16 14.36 -13.85
C SER A 177 1.54 14.64 -15.30
N GLU A 178 1.89 15.89 -15.63
CA GLU A 178 2.34 16.29 -16.97
C GLU A 178 3.70 15.69 -17.37
N GLU A 179 4.62 15.54 -16.41
CA GLU A 179 5.95 14.96 -16.66
C GLU A 179 5.93 13.43 -16.88
N HIS A 180 4.84 12.75 -16.54
CA HIS A 180 4.77 11.28 -16.47
C HIS A 180 3.61 10.64 -17.26
N ASP A 181 2.85 11.43 -18.02
CA ASP A 181 1.92 10.96 -19.07
C ASP A 181 2.67 10.64 -20.39
#